data_AF-A0A6I2U1Y6-F1
#
_entry.id   AF-A0A6I2U1Y6-F1
#
_cell.length_a   1.000
_cell.length_b   1.000
_cell.length_c   1.000
_cell.angle_alpha   90.00
_cell.angle_beta   90.00
_cell.angle_gamma   90.00
#
_symmetry.space_group_name_H-M   'P 1'
#
loop_
_entity.id
_entity.type
_entity.pdbx_description
1 polymer ?
#
loop_
_entity_poly.entity_id
_entity_poly.type
_entity_poly.pdbx_seq_one_letter_code
_entity_poly.pdbx_strand_id
1 'polypeptide(L)'
;MNLEEYKIELLSDFEELINFYTGKDKMDDFLHNHLQDCEESHYCKTFCVRLKANNTIVAIFALAFDSVDIDSDDFDDMRMGAAGTDLPAVKETFREQ
;
A
#
# COMPACT_ATOMS: atom_id res chain seq x y z
N MET A 1 -9.29 12.92 25.10
CA MET A 1 -8.94 11.88 24.12
C MET A 1 -7.44 11.93 23.97
N ASN A 2 -6.69 10.96 24.50
CA ASN A 2 -5.28 10.83 24.11
C ASN A 2 -5.31 10.32 22.68
N LEU A 3 -4.91 11.14 21.71
CA LEU A 3 -4.62 10.63 20.39
C LEU A 3 -3.38 9.75 20.55
N GLU A 4 -3.56 8.45 20.44
CA GLU A 4 -2.41 7.56 20.30
C GLU A 4 -1.65 7.99 19.05
N GLU A 5 -0.42 8.44 19.24
CA GLU A 5 0.39 8.86 18.12
C GLU A 5 0.90 7.61 17.38
N TYR A 6 0.69 7.59 16.07
CA TYR A 6 1.23 6.57 15.18
C TYR A 6 2.52 7.08 14.52
N LYS A 7 3.41 6.16 14.17
CA LYS A 7 4.51 6.39 13.25
C LYS A 7 4.43 5.41 12.09
N ILE A 8 4.85 5.86 10.91
CA ILE A 8 4.97 5.05 9.70
C ILE A 8 6.47 4.91 9.42
N GLU A 9 6.91 3.69 9.17
CA GLU A 9 8.31 3.41 8.83
C GLU A 9 8.41 2.24 7.84
N LEU A 10 9.51 2.21 7.08
CA LEU A 10 9.83 1.08 6.22
C LEU A 10 9.97 -0.18 7.08
N LEU A 11 9.37 -1.28 6.66
CA LEU A 11 9.56 -2.56 7.33
C LEU A 11 10.91 -3.15 6.87
N SER A 12 11.89 -3.17 7.78
CA SER A 12 13.22 -3.70 7.49
C SER A 12 13.43 -5.14 7.98
N ASP A 13 12.65 -5.58 8.96
CA ASP A 13 12.74 -6.90 9.58
C ASP A 13 11.37 -7.59 9.52
N PHE A 14 11.27 -8.62 8.69
CA PHE A 14 10.03 -9.37 8.50
C PHE A 14 9.76 -10.37 9.63
N GLU A 15 10.75 -10.70 10.47
CA GLU A 15 10.52 -11.55 11.64
C GLU A 15 9.58 -10.88 12.65
N GLU A 16 9.51 -9.55 12.66
CA GLU A 16 8.57 -8.79 13.47
C GLU A 16 7.10 -9.11 13.15
N LEU A 17 6.83 -9.67 11.98
CA LEU A 17 5.48 -10.03 11.55
C LEU A 17 4.99 -11.35 12.12
N ILE A 18 5.82 -12.18 12.76
CA ILE A 18 5.45 -13.54 13.20
C ILE A 18 4.19 -13.61 14.11
N ASN A 19 3.90 -12.51 14.82
CA ASN A 19 2.75 -12.38 15.70
C ASN A 19 1.68 -11.39 15.17
N PHE A 20 1.81 -10.92 13.93
CA PHE A 20 0.89 -9.96 13.32
C PHE A 20 -0.18 -10.70 12.51
N TYR A 21 -1.45 -10.56 12.91
CA TYR A 21 -2.58 -11.20 12.24
C TYR A 21 -3.66 -10.18 11.90
N THR A 22 -4.15 -10.26 10.67
CA THR A 22 -5.28 -9.49 10.16
C THR A 22 -6.62 -10.21 10.37
N GLY A 23 -6.59 -11.50 10.73
CA GLY A 23 -7.76 -12.35 10.87
C GLY A 23 -8.32 -12.82 9.51
N LYS A 24 -7.49 -12.77 8.48
CA LYS A 24 -7.81 -13.21 7.12
C LYS A 24 -6.74 -14.21 6.69
N ASP A 25 -7.05 -15.50 6.73
CA ASP A 25 -6.08 -16.59 6.52
C ASP A 25 -5.16 -16.39 5.30
N LYS A 26 -5.71 -15.99 4.15
CA LYS A 26 -4.91 -15.75 2.94
C LYS A 26 -3.98 -14.55 3.06
N MET A 27 -4.40 -13.50 3.76
CA MET A 27 -3.56 -12.33 4.01
C MET A 27 -2.49 -12.68 5.03
N ASP A 28 -2.86 -13.38 6.10
CA ASP A 28 -1.92 -13.79 7.16
C ASP A 28 -0.86 -14.74 6.59
N ASP A 29 -1.26 -15.70 5.75
CA ASP A 29 -0.33 -16.57 5.01
C ASP A 29 0.62 -15.76 4.11
N PHE A 30 0.09 -14.81 3.33
CA PHE A 30 0.91 -13.94 2.50
C PHE A 30 1.92 -13.11 3.31
N LEU A 31 1.47 -12.47 4.40
CA LEU A 31 2.32 -11.64 5.25
C LEU A 31 3.44 -12.46 5.90
N HIS A 32 3.17 -13.69 6.33
CA HIS A 32 4.16 -14.53 7.03
C HIS A 32 5.08 -15.32 6.09
N ASN A 33 4.61 -15.72 4.91
CA ASN A 33 5.32 -16.68 4.06
C ASN A 33 5.80 -16.12 2.71
N HIS A 34 5.31 -14.95 2.27
CA HIS A 34 5.53 -14.49 0.90
C HIS A 34 5.94 -13.01 0.77
N LEU A 35 5.54 -12.16 1.71
CA LEU A 35 5.79 -10.72 1.60
C LEU A 35 7.28 -10.36 1.55
N GLN A 36 8.11 -11.04 2.34
CA GLN A 36 9.56 -10.83 2.31
C GLN A 36 10.15 -11.13 0.92
N ASP A 37 9.77 -12.27 0.32
CA ASP A 37 10.21 -12.64 -1.03
C ASP A 37 9.80 -11.58 -2.08
N CYS A 38 8.60 -11.00 -1.92
CA CYS A 38 8.12 -9.92 -2.80
C CYS A 38 8.98 -8.65 -2.68
N GLU A 39 9.38 -8.27 -1.47
CA GLU A 39 10.23 -7.10 -1.26
C GLU A 39 11.68 -7.33 -1.72
N GLU A 40 12.24 -8.51 -1.46
CA GLU A 40 13.58 -8.90 -1.89
C GLU A 40 13.67 -8.99 -3.43
N SER A 41 12.59 -9.42 -4.08
CA SER A 41 12.46 -9.42 -5.54
C SER A 41 12.11 -8.03 -6.12
N HIS A 42 12.05 -6.99 -5.29
CA HIS A 42 11.71 -5.61 -5.67
C HIS A 42 10.32 -5.45 -6.32
N TYR A 43 9.39 -6.37 -6.08
CA TYR A 43 8.00 -6.21 -6.53
C TYR A 43 7.25 -5.13 -5.75
N CYS A 44 7.59 -4.93 -4.48
CA CYS A 44 6.99 -3.90 -3.65
C CYS A 44 7.95 -3.33 -2.60
N LYS A 45 7.50 -2.25 -1.94
CA LYS A 45 8.08 -1.69 -0.72
C LYS A 45 7.06 -1.68 0.40
N THR A 46 7.42 -2.31 1.51
CA THR A 46 6.53 -2.55 2.64
C THR A 46 6.78 -1.54 3.74
N PHE A 47 5.69 -1.01 4.29
CA PHE A 47 5.68 -0.09 5.40
C PHE A 47 4.84 -0.66 6.53
N CYS A 48 5.25 -0.37 7.76
CA CYS A 48 4.49 -0.70 8.94
C CYS A 48 4.04 0.58 9.66
N VAL A 49 2.86 0.51 10.27
CA VAL A 49 2.32 1.54 11.14
C VAL A 49 2.44 1.04 12.57
N ARG A 50 3.07 1.83 13.43
CA ARG A 50 3.28 1.48 14.83
C ARG A 50 2.70 2.49 15.78
N LEU A 51 2.23 1.99 16.92
CA LEU A 51 1.94 2.82 18.09
C LEU A 51 3.26 3.36 18.66
N LYS A 52 3.38 4.68 18.81
CA LYS A 52 4.60 5.26 19.41
C LYS A 52 4.78 4.87 20.89
N ALA A 53 3.70 4.51 21.58
CA ALA A 53 3.73 4.19 23.00
C ALA A 53 4.51 2.90 23.34
N ASN A 54 4.41 1.88 22.48
CA ASN A 54 4.96 0.54 22.73
C ASN A 54 5.60 -0.12 21.49
N ASN A 55 5.67 0.60 20.38
CA ASN A 55 6.22 0.12 19.10
C ASN A 55 5.49 -1.09 18.51
N THR A 56 4.26 -1.38 18.93
CA THR A 56 3.45 -2.47 18.36
C THR A 56 3.00 -2.11 16.95
N ILE A 57 3.18 -3.05 16.02
CA ILE A 57 2.64 -2.94 14.65
C ILE A 57 1.13 -3.11 14.70
N VAL A 58 0.41 -2.14 14.15
CA VAL A 58 -1.06 -2.13 14.08
C VAL A 58 -1.60 -2.21 12.67
N ALA A 59 -0.78 -1.87 11.67
CA ALA A 59 -1.12 -2.03 10.25
C ALA A 59 0.14 -2.20 9.41
N ILE A 60 -0.04 -2.81 8.24
CA ILE A 60 0.98 -3.02 7.22
C ILE A 60 0.37 -2.63 5.88
N PHE A 61 1.16 -1.99 5.02
CA PHE A 61 0.79 -1.76 3.64
C PHE A 61 2.05 -1.84 2.77
N ALA A 62 1.88 -2.25 1.52
CA ALA A 62 2.95 -2.33 0.55
C ALA A 62 2.60 -1.49 -0.68
N LEU A 63 3.60 -0.83 -1.25
CA LEU A 63 3.49 -0.06 -2.48
C LEU A 63 4.28 -0.77 -3.57
N ALA A 64 3.63 -1.08 -4.68
CA ALA A 64 4.24 -1.64 -5.87
C ALA A 64 4.07 -0.67 -7.04
N PHE A 65 5.02 -0.68 -7.99
CA PHE A 65 4.80 -0.02 -9.27
C PHE A 65 3.90 -0.91 -10.11
N ASP A 66 2.85 -0.32 -10.66
CA ASP A 66 1.96 -0.98 -11.59
C ASP A 66 1.52 0.02 -12.66
N SER A 67 1.08 -0.49 -13.80
CA SER A 67 0.53 0.30 -14.89
C SER A 67 -0.84 -0.22 -15.26
N VAL A 68 -1.80 0.70 -15.37
CA VAL A 68 -3.11 0.42 -15.95
C VAL A 68 -3.11 1.01 -17.36
N ASP A 69 -3.53 0.22 -18.34
CA ASP A 69 -3.86 0.74 -19.67
C ASP A 69 -5.18 1.49 -19.55
N ILE A 70 -5.16 2.78 -19.90
CA ILE A 70 -6.29 3.70 -19.72
C ILE A 70 -6.83 4.04 -21.10
N ASP A 71 -8.12 3.82 -21.31
CA ASP A 71 -8.87 4.31 -22.46
C ASP A 71 -9.70 5.57 -22.12
N SER A 72 -10.47 6.06 -23.09
CA SER A 72 -11.21 7.31 -22.95
C SER A 72 -12.31 7.27 -21.87
N ASP A 73 -12.92 6.11 -21.68
CA ASP A 73 -13.97 5.88 -20.68
C ASP A 73 -13.37 5.74 -19.27
N ASP A 74 -12.19 5.15 -19.13
CA ASP A 74 -11.45 5.11 -17.87
C ASP A 74 -11.14 6.51 -17.32
N PHE A 75 -10.86 7.50 -18.19
CA PHE A 75 -10.64 8.88 -17.78
C PHE A 75 -11.88 9.49 -17.11
N ASP A 76 -13.07 9.22 -17.65
CA ASP A 76 -14.32 9.75 -17.11
C ASP A 76 -14.68 9.07 -15.77
N ASP A 77 -14.43 7.76 -15.63
CA ASP A 77 -14.64 7.02 -14.39
C ASP A 77 -13.66 7.46 -13.29
N MET A 78 -12.38 7.65 -13.62
CA MET A 78 -11.40 8.20 -12.68
C MET A 78 -11.72 9.63 -12.24
N ARG A 79 -12.29 10.46 -13.15
CA ARG A 79 -12.76 11.81 -12.83
C ARG A 79 -13.96 11.80 -11.90
N MET A 80 -14.90 10.87 -12.09
CA MET A 80 -16.08 10.72 -11.25
C MET A 80 -15.74 10.22 -9.83
N GLY A 81 -14.68 9.42 -9.70
CA GLY A 81 -14.18 8.92 -8.41
C GLY A 81 -13.27 9.89 -7.63
N ALA A 82 -12.94 11.07 -8.19
CA ALA A 82 -12.04 12.02 -7.54
C ALA A 82 -12.64 12.55 -6.23
N ALA A 83 -11.86 12.49 -5.15
CA ALA A 83 -12.25 12.76 -3.76
C ALA A 83 -12.57 14.25 -3.43
N GLY A 84 -13.21 14.98 -4.35
CA GLY A 84 -13.45 16.42 -4.22
C GLY A 84 -12.17 17.27 -4.34
N THR A 85 -11.08 16.69 -4.82
CA THR A 85 -9.84 17.39 -5.16
C THR A 85 -9.90 17.93 -6.59
N ASP A 86 -9.09 18.95 -6.89
CA ASP A 86 -8.98 19.48 -8.24
C ASP A 86 -8.61 18.38 -9.26
N LEU A 87 -9.11 18.56 -10.49
CA LEU A 87 -8.84 17.64 -11.59
C LEU A 87 -7.32 17.49 -11.78
N PRO A 88 -6.81 16.25 -11.90
CA PRO A 88 -5.38 16.04 -12.12
C PRO A 88 -4.95 16.71 -13.43
N ALA A 89 -3.87 17.49 -13.38
CA ALA A 89 -3.37 18.26 -14.51
C ALA A 89 -2.57 17.38 -15.50
N VAL A 90 -3.22 16.34 -16.03
CA VAL A 90 -2.65 15.40 -17.00
C VAL A 90 -3.15 15.76 -18.40
N LYS A 91 -2.23 15.82 -19.37
CA LYS A 91 -2.59 15.89 -20.79
C LYS A 91 -2.74 14.45 -21.29
N GLU A 92 -3.81 14.16 -22.02
CA GLU A 92 -3.95 12.91 -22.77
C GLU A 92 -2.78 12.81 -23.76
N THR A 93 -1.73 12.08 -23.37
CA THR A 93 -0.66 11.70 -24.27
C THR A 93 -0.96 10.28 -24.74
N PHE A 94 -1.91 10.15 -25.67
CA PHE A 94 -2.11 8.93 -26.43
C PHE A 94 -0.76 8.50 -27.03
N ARG A 95 -0.29 7.30 -26.71
CA ARG A 95 0.74 6.64 -27.52
C ARG A 95 0.03 6.00 -28.70
N GLU A 96 0.10 6.62 -29.88
CA GLU A 96 -0.20 5.94 -31.13
C GLU A 96 0.77 4.75 -31.25
N GLN A 97 0.23 3.53 -31.39
CA GLN A 97 1.00 2.33 -31.74
C GLN A 97 1.43 2.39 -33.20
#